data_AF-A0A915ES44-F1
#
_entry.id   AF-A0A915ES44-F1
#
_cell.length_a   1.000
_cell.length_b   1.000
_cell.length_c   1.000
_cell.angle_alpha   90.00
_cell.angle_beta   90.00
_cell.angle_gamma   90.00
#
_symmetry.space_group_name_H-M   'P 1'
#
loop_
_entity.id
_entity.type
_entity.pdbx_description
1 polymer ?
#
loop_
_entity_poly.entity_id
_entity_poly.type
_entity_poly.pdbx_seq_one_letter_code
_entity_poly.pdbx_strand_id
1 'polypeptide(L)'
;MCLSFAGQLIYGAFMFFAVVLTTGSMFTPEWRESNQPVNQLDTGRSGIFVCRSRDVGSCLKGHATWENVVLVCMLIALATGLASLGCILTSLCACSKLLLRLQPGLSSLTTLCLLLTIILFAVKHNDQLDQEINLALDLKSNLGYSYYLCCGAFMCSACAILAASLTVCFANQNL
;
A
#
# COMPACT_ATOMS: atom_id res chain seq x y z
N MET A 1 -6.71 28.60 -17.89
CA MET A 1 -7.38 27.50 -17.17
C MET A 1 -6.48 26.29 -17.25
N CYS A 2 -6.08 25.70 -16.12
CA CYS A 2 -5.23 24.51 -16.09
C CYS A 2 -5.98 23.37 -16.79
N LEU A 3 -5.57 23.04 -18.03
CA LEU A 3 -6.38 22.33 -19.04
C LEU A 3 -6.64 20.84 -18.75
N SER A 4 -6.25 20.34 -17.57
CA SER A 4 -6.54 18.96 -17.15
C SER A 4 -6.95 18.87 -15.68
N PHE A 5 -7.84 19.76 -15.24
CA PHE A 5 -8.43 19.71 -13.89
C PHE A 5 -9.11 18.37 -13.60
N ALA A 6 -9.86 17.82 -14.56
CA ALA A 6 -10.55 16.55 -14.41
C ALA A 6 -9.57 15.37 -14.23
N GLY A 7 -8.50 15.31 -15.01
CA GLY A 7 -7.48 14.25 -14.91
C GLY A 7 -6.72 14.29 -13.58
N GLN A 8 -6.33 15.49 -13.14
CA GLN A 8 -5.70 15.70 -11.84
C GLN A 8 -6.60 15.31 -10.66
N LEU A 9 -7.90 15.63 -10.74
CA LEU A 9 -8.87 15.30 -9.69
C LEU A 9 -9.12 13.79 -9.60
N ILE A 10 -9.27 13.10 -10.74
CA ILE A 10 -9.43 11.64 -10.79
C ILE A 10 -8.17 10.96 -10.23
N TYR A 11 -6.98 11.38 -10.68
CA TYR A 11 -5.72 10.89 -10.14
C TYR A 11 -5.62 11.08 -8.62
N GLY A 12 -5.96 12.29 -8.14
CA GLY A 12 -5.92 12.62 -6.73
C GLY A 12 -6.86 11.77 -5.89
N ALA A 13 -8.07 11.49 -6.40
CA ALA A 13 -9.01 10.60 -5.73
C ALA A 13 -8.43 9.19 -5.58
N PHE A 14 -7.90 8.59 -6.67
CA PHE A 14 -7.29 7.26 -6.60
C PHE A 14 -6.08 7.20 -5.66
N MET A 15 -5.20 8.20 -5.69
CA MET A 15 -4.06 8.25 -4.77
C MET A 15 -4.48 8.48 -3.32
N PHE A 16 -5.52 9.27 -3.07
CA PHE A 16 -6.07 9.43 -1.73
C PHE A 16 -6.59 8.11 -1.19
N PHE A 17 -7.38 7.37 -1.97
CA PHE A 17 -7.83 6.04 -1.57
C PHE A 17 -6.66 5.07 -1.37
N ALA A 18 -5.64 5.09 -2.22
CA ALA A 18 -4.46 4.26 -2.04
C ALA A 18 -3.75 4.56 -0.71
N VAL A 19 -3.53 5.84 -0.39
CA VAL A 19 -2.93 6.26 0.90
C VAL A 19 -3.78 5.83 2.09
N VAL A 20 -5.10 6.01 2.03
CA VAL A 20 -6.00 5.60 3.11
C VAL A 20 -6.00 4.09 3.28
N LEU A 21 -6.02 3.32 2.20
CA LEU A 21 -6.00 1.85 2.25
C LEU A 21 -4.64 1.32 2.72
N THR A 22 -3.52 1.90 2.28
CA THR A 22 -2.18 1.57 2.79
C THR A 22 -2.06 1.90 4.27
N THR A 23 -2.54 3.07 4.69
CA THR A 23 -2.56 3.45 6.11
C THR A 23 -3.42 2.48 6.91
N GLY A 24 -4.63 2.20 6.42
CA GLY A 24 -5.54 1.23 7.02
C GLY A 24 -4.93 -0.15 7.13
N SER A 25 -4.23 -0.62 6.10
CA SER A 25 -3.57 -1.93 6.14
C SER A 25 -2.44 -1.96 7.17
N MET A 26 -1.67 -0.87 7.35
CA MET A 26 -0.63 -0.79 8.37
C MET A 26 -1.17 -0.86 9.81
N PHE A 27 -2.31 -0.21 10.06
CA PHE A 27 -2.93 -0.15 11.38
C PHE A 27 -3.92 -1.28 11.66
N THR A 28 -4.35 -2.04 10.66
CA THR A 28 -5.32 -3.11 10.89
C THR A 28 -4.61 -4.37 11.41
N PRO A 29 -5.02 -4.89 12.58
CA PRO A 29 -4.43 -6.09 13.16
C PRO A 29 -4.99 -7.32 12.47
N GLU A 30 -4.25 -7.91 11.52
CA GLU A 30 -4.57 -9.21 10.90
C GLU A 30 -3.52 -9.65 9.87
N TRP A 31 -2.28 -9.16 9.95
CA TRP A 31 -1.22 -9.64 9.04
C TRP A 31 -0.78 -11.08 9.32
N ARG A 32 -1.10 -11.59 10.51
CA ARG A 32 -0.81 -12.96 10.94
C ARG A 32 -1.98 -13.50 11.73
N GLU A 33 -2.58 -14.59 11.28
CA GLU A 33 -3.42 -15.44 12.13
C GLU A 33 -2.50 -16.43 12.85
N SER A 34 -2.31 -16.23 14.16
CA SER A 34 -1.60 -17.21 14.97
C SER A 34 -2.59 -18.27 15.42
N ASN A 35 -2.56 -19.44 14.77
CA ASN A 35 -3.31 -20.63 15.17
C ASN A 35 -2.70 -21.28 16.42
N GLN A 36 -2.55 -20.54 17.52
CA GLN A 36 -2.18 -21.14 18.80
C GLN A 36 -3.44 -21.63 19.56
N PRO A 37 -3.42 -22.86 20.10
CA PRO A 37 -4.57 -23.44 20.78
C PRO A 37 -4.93 -22.68 22.06
N VAL A 38 -6.24 -22.63 22.31
CA VAL A 38 -7.02 -21.82 23.27
C VAL A 38 -6.74 -22.15 24.75
N ASN A 39 -5.47 -22.21 25.17
CA ASN A 39 -5.09 -22.39 26.58
C ASN A 39 -4.17 -21.28 27.12
N GLN A 40 -3.90 -20.24 26.34
CA GLN A 40 -3.33 -18.99 26.85
C GLN A 40 -4.16 -17.81 26.34
N LEU A 41 -4.50 -16.94 27.27
CA LEU A 41 -5.44 -15.83 27.14
C LEU A 41 -4.90 -14.66 26.29
N ASP A 42 -4.30 -14.94 25.12
CA ASP A 42 -3.76 -13.92 24.21
C ASP A 42 -3.84 -14.38 22.75
N THR A 43 -5.06 -14.49 22.21
CA THR A 43 -5.34 -14.42 20.77
C THR A 43 -5.10 -12.98 20.27
N GLY A 44 -3.84 -12.56 20.32
CA GLY A 44 -3.42 -11.21 19.94
C GLY A 44 -3.30 -11.08 18.42
N ARG A 45 -4.37 -10.68 17.74
CA ARG A 45 -4.30 -10.18 16.36
C ARG A 45 -3.23 -9.09 16.32
N SER A 46 -2.13 -9.36 15.63
CA SER A 46 -0.97 -8.47 15.59
C SER A 46 -0.91 -7.81 14.22
N GLY A 47 -0.94 -6.47 14.19
CA GLY A 47 -0.73 -5.69 12.98
C GLY A 47 0.76 -5.42 12.75
N ILE A 48 1.14 -4.93 11.57
CA ILE A 48 2.54 -4.53 11.30
C ILE A 48 2.98 -3.40 12.25
N PHE A 49 2.07 -2.50 12.63
CA PHE A 49 2.34 -1.42 13.61
C PHE A 49 1.61 -1.57 14.94
N VAL A 50 0.62 -2.47 15.03
CA VAL A 50 -0.15 -2.66 16.26
C VAL A 50 0.51 -3.74 17.10
N CYS A 51 1.38 -3.29 17.99
CA CYS A 51 1.99 -4.10 19.02
C CYS A 51 1.20 -3.97 20.33
N ARG A 52 0.90 -5.11 20.98
CA ARG A 52 0.25 -5.12 22.30
C ARG A 52 1.14 -4.57 23.42
N SER A 53 2.45 -4.48 23.18
CA SER A 53 3.42 -3.95 24.15
C SER A 53 3.54 -2.42 24.07
N ARG A 54 3.65 -1.74 25.23
CA ARG A 54 3.79 -0.27 25.34
C ARG A 54 5.06 0.27 24.68
N ASP A 55 6.03 -0.57 24.37
CA ASP A 55 7.30 -0.20 23.73
C ASP A 55 7.34 -0.64 22.26
N VAL A 56 7.06 0.31 21.36
CA VAL A 56 7.21 0.15 19.89
C VAL A 56 8.64 -0.27 19.51
N GLY A 57 9.66 0.22 20.22
CA GLY A 57 11.06 -0.11 19.95
C GLY A 57 11.44 -1.56 20.27
N SER A 58 10.80 -2.16 21.27
CA SER A 58 11.01 -3.58 21.62
C SER A 58 10.23 -4.50 20.69
N CYS A 59 9.08 -4.04 20.17
CA CYS A 59 8.29 -4.79 19.21
C CYS A 59 9.00 -4.89 17.84
N LEU A 60 9.50 -3.77 17.31
CA LEU A 60 10.22 -3.73 16.02
C LEU A 60 11.51 -4.57 16.01
N LYS A 61 12.15 -4.78 17.17
CA LYS A 61 13.34 -5.64 17.29
C LYS A 61 13.03 -7.14 17.23
N GLY A 62 11.78 -7.54 17.51
CA GLY A 62 11.35 -8.93 17.47
C GLY A 62 10.88 -9.41 16.10
N HIS A 63 10.76 -8.51 15.11
CA HIS A 63 10.28 -8.84 13.78
C HIS A 63 11.33 -9.60 12.95
N ALA A 64 10.86 -10.55 12.14
CA ALA A 64 11.71 -11.24 11.19
C ALA A 64 12.25 -10.26 10.14
N THR A 65 13.43 -10.52 9.60
CA THR A 65 14.10 -9.62 8.63
C THR A 65 13.22 -9.25 7.43
N TRP A 66 12.38 -10.17 6.95
CA TRP A 66 11.45 -9.92 5.85
C TRP A 66 10.32 -8.96 6.19
N GLU A 67 9.86 -8.92 7.44
CA GLU A 67 8.81 -7.99 7.89
C GLU A 67 9.32 -6.56 7.97
N ASN A 68 10.58 -6.40 8.38
CA ASN A 68 11.24 -5.10 8.38
C ASN A 68 11.34 -4.53 6.95
N VAL A 69 11.61 -5.38 5.95
CA VAL A 69 11.61 -4.98 4.54
C VAL A 69 10.21 -4.53 4.09
N VAL A 70 9.18 -5.32 4.42
CA VAL A 70 7.78 -4.98 4.11
C VAL A 70 7.38 -3.64 4.76
N LEU A 71 7.71 -3.45 6.04
CA LEU A 71 7.42 -2.23 6.77
C LEU A 71 8.08 -1.00 6.13
N VAL A 72 9.37 -1.12 5.75
CA VAL A 72 10.09 -0.03 5.06
C VAL A 72 9.47 0.26 3.70
N CYS A 73 9.11 -0.77 2.92
CA CYS A 73 8.45 -0.58 1.63
C CYS A 73 7.09 0.13 1.77
N MET A 74 6.28 -0.23 2.77
CA MET A 74 5.00 0.44 3.02
C MET A 74 5.18 1.90 3.46
N LEU A 75 6.19 2.19 4.30
CA LEU A 75 6.49 3.57 4.71
C LEU A 75 6.94 4.42 3.53
N ILE A 76 7.77 3.88 2.63
CA ILE A 76 8.18 4.57 1.40
C ILE A 76 6.96 4.84 0.52
N ALA A 77 6.10 3.83 0.31
CA ALA A 77 4.86 3.97 -0.46
C ALA A 77 3.93 5.05 0.12
N LEU A 78 3.83 5.12 1.45
CA LEU A 78 3.03 6.13 2.13
C LEU A 78 3.61 7.54 1.94
N ALA A 79 4.94 7.69 2.12
CA ALA A 79 5.62 8.96 1.94
C ALA A 79 5.51 9.47 0.50
N THR A 80 5.68 8.60 -0.50
CA THR A 80 5.51 8.96 -1.92
C THR A 80 4.06 9.29 -2.26
N GLY A 81 3.09 8.58 -1.66
CA GLY A 81 1.67 8.89 -1.81
C GLY A 81 1.29 10.26 -1.24
N LEU A 82 1.75 10.59 -0.03
CA LEU A 82 1.53 11.90 0.60
C LEU A 82 2.22 13.03 -0.17
N ALA A 83 3.46 12.82 -0.62
CA ALA A 83 4.17 13.77 -1.47
C ALA A 83 3.40 14.01 -2.77
N SER A 84 2.84 12.96 -3.38
CA SER A 84 2.02 13.09 -4.57
C SER A 84 0.74 13.90 -4.33
N LEU A 85 0.05 13.72 -3.21
CA LEU A 85 -1.14 14.52 -2.88
C LEU A 85 -0.78 16.00 -2.67
N GLY A 86 0.33 16.28 -1.99
CA GLY A 86 0.85 17.64 -1.84
C GLY A 86 1.19 18.29 -3.19
N CYS A 87 1.75 17.51 -4.13
CA CYS A 87 2.04 17.98 -5.49
C CYS A 87 0.76 18.35 -6.27
N ILE A 88 -0.35 17.63 -6.07
CA ILE A 88 -1.64 17.97 -6.71
C ILE A 88 -2.17 19.28 -6.14
N LEU A 89 -2.20 19.42 -4.81
CA LEU A 89 -2.71 20.64 -4.15
C LEU A 89 -1.93 21.88 -4.58
N THR A 90 -0.60 21.76 -4.64
CA THR A 90 0.27 22.84 -5.13
C THR A 90 0.11 23.10 -6.63
N SER A 91 -0.10 22.06 -7.44
CA SER A 91 -0.38 22.22 -8.87
C SER A 91 -1.71 22.94 -9.13
N LEU A 92 -2.74 22.65 -8.33
CA LEU A 92 -4.05 23.32 -8.40
C LEU A 92 -3.96 24.81 -8.02
N CYS A 93 -3.17 25.15 -7.01
CA CYS A 93 -3.03 26.53 -6.54
C CYS A 93 -2.05 27.38 -7.38
N ALA A 94 -0.96 26.80 -7.89
CA ALA A 94 0.13 27.54 -8.52
C ALA A 94 0.32 27.26 -10.03
N CYS A 95 -0.52 26.41 -10.65
CA CYS A 95 -0.47 26.02 -12.08
C CYS A 95 0.96 25.73 -12.61
N SER A 96 1.80 25.08 -11.80
CA SER A 96 3.18 24.74 -12.19
C SER A 96 3.23 23.50 -13.08
N LYS A 97 3.83 23.65 -14.26
CA LYS A 97 3.97 22.61 -15.28
C LYS A 97 5.00 21.52 -14.93
N LEU A 98 5.97 21.81 -14.06
CA LEU A 98 7.03 20.87 -13.69
C LEU A 98 6.49 19.74 -12.78
N LEU A 99 5.55 20.07 -11.89
CA LEU A 99 4.95 19.13 -10.94
C LEU A 99 4.12 18.04 -11.62
N LEU A 100 3.46 18.37 -12.74
CA LEU A 100 2.70 17.43 -13.56
C LEU A 100 3.55 16.29 -14.13
N ARG A 101 4.84 16.53 -14.37
CA ARG A 101 5.74 15.54 -14.97
C ARG A 101 6.33 14.58 -13.93
N LEU A 102 6.44 15.02 -12.67
CA LEU A 102 6.93 14.20 -11.55
C LEU A 102 5.87 13.22 -11.03
N GLN A 103 4.60 13.57 -11.21
CA GLN A 103 3.44 12.83 -10.69
C GLN A 103 3.36 11.35 -11.10
N PRO A 104 3.49 10.95 -12.39
CA PRO A 104 3.49 9.53 -12.75
C PRO A 104 4.68 8.76 -12.18
N GLY A 105 5.82 9.43 -11.97
CA GLY A 105 7.01 8.82 -11.37
C GLY A 105 6.82 8.49 -9.87
N LEU A 106 6.12 9.35 -9.13
CA LEU A 106 5.79 9.09 -7.73
C LEU A 106 4.78 7.94 -7.58
N SER A 107 3.79 7.87 -8.47
CA SER A 107 2.83 6.76 -8.49
C SER A 107 3.44 5.43 -8.88
N SER A 108 4.35 5.41 -9.87
CA SER A 108 5.02 4.17 -10.26
C SER A 108 5.85 3.60 -9.12
N LEU A 109 6.57 4.45 -8.39
CA LEU A 109 7.34 4.03 -7.22
C LEU A 109 6.44 3.46 -6.11
N THR A 110 5.29 4.11 -5.85
CA THR A 110 4.30 3.63 -4.86
C THR A 110 3.77 2.25 -5.25
N THR A 111 3.37 2.06 -6.50
CA THR A 111 2.88 0.77 -7.00
C THR A 111 3.94 -0.32 -6.93
N LEU A 112 5.20 -0.02 -7.25
CA LEU A 112 6.31 -0.98 -7.14
C LEU A 112 6.55 -1.41 -5.69
N CYS A 113 6.56 -0.48 -4.74
CA CYS A 113 6.73 -0.80 -3.32
C CYS A 113 5.56 -1.65 -2.78
N LEU A 114 4.32 -1.34 -3.16
CA LEU A 114 3.15 -2.14 -2.78
C LEU A 114 3.18 -3.53 -3.43
N LEU A 115 3.58 -3.63 -4.69
CA LEU A 115 3.72 -4.92 -5.39
C LEU A 115 4.77 -5.81 -4.73
N LEU A 116 5.94 -5.26 -4.41
CA LEU A 116 7.00 -5.99 -3.68
C LEU A 116 6.49 -6.49 -2.33
N THR A 117 5.71 -5.67 -1.62
CA THR A 117 5.11 -6.04 -0.34
C THR A 117 4.16 -7.25 -0.48
N ILE A 118 3.28 -7.22 -1.49
CA ILE A 118 2.34 -8.31 -1.78
C ILE A 118 3.09 -9.60 -2.14
N ILE A 119 4.11 -9.51 -3.01
CA ILE A 119 4.90 -10.67 -3.45
C ILE A 119 5.67 -11.29 -2.28
N LEU A 120 6.37 -10.48 -1.47
CA LEU A 120 7.12 -10.98 -0.31
C LEU A 120 6.22 -11.70 0.68
N PHE A 121 5.03 -11.15 0.93
CA PHE A 121 4.06 -11.77 1.81
C PHE A 121 3.53 -13.10 1.23
N ALA A 122 3.20 -13.12 -0.06
CA ALA A 122 2.70 -14.32 -0.74
C ALA A 122 3.74 -15.45 -0.79
N VAL A 123 4.98 -15.14 -1.16
CA VAL A 123 6.07 -16.14 -1.21
C VAL A 123 6.35 -16.72 0.17
N LYS A 124 6.42 -15.86 1.21
CA LYS A 124 6.74 -16.34 2.55
C LYS A 124 5.63 -17.19 3.16
N HIS A 125 4.38 -16.89 2.82
CA HIS A 125 3.24 -17.72 3.21
C HIS A 125 3.24 -19.07 2.49
N ASN A 126 3.60 -19.09 1.20
CA ASN A 126 3.73 -20.34 0.42
C ASN A 126 4.86 -21.25 0.92
N ASP A 127 6.01 -20.71 1.36
CA ASP A 127 7.09 -21.50 1.96
C ASP A 127 6.65 -22.26 3.23
N GLN A 128 5.61 -21.76 3.93
CA GLN A 128 5.02 -22.44 5.09
C GLN A 128 4.00 -23.52 4.69
N LEU A 129 3.59 -23.58 3.42
CA LEU A 129 2.48 -24.39 2.89
C LEU A 129 2.91 -25.55 1.98
N ASP A 130 4.19 -25.67 1.63
CA ASP A 130 4.72 -26.78 0.82
C ASP A 130 4.63 -28.16 1.53
N GLN A 131 4.08 -28.23 2.74
CA GLN A 131 3.82 -29.49 3.45
C GLN A 131 2.37 -30.00 3.29
N GLU A 132 1.40 -29.22 2.76
CA GLU A 132 0.01 -29.69 2.59
C GLU A 132 -0.61 -29.28 1.24
N ILE A 133 -0.44 -30.16 0.24
CA ILE A 133 -0.79 -30.01 -1.19
C ILE A 133 -2.31 -29.88 -1.50
N ASN A 134 -3.20 -29.79 -0.50
CA ASN A 134 -4.66 -29.69 -0.71
C ASN A 134 -5.22 -28.26 -0.58
N LEU A 135 -4.38 -27.25 -0.35
CA LEU A 135 -4.79 -25.92 0.11
C LEU A 135 -5.20 -24.89 -0.96
N ALA A 136 -5.36 -25.27 -2.23
CA ALA A 136 -5.87 -24.34 -3.25
C ALA A 136 -7.38 -24.04 -3.08
N LEU A 137 -8.11 -24.91 -2.38
CA LEU A 137 -9.54 -24.75 -2.09
C LEU A 137 -9.84 -24.09 -0.72
N ASP A 138 -8.85 -24.01 0.18
CA ASP A 138 -9.00 -23.42 1.54
C ASP A 138 -8.28 -22.06 1.71
N LEU A 139 -7.56 -21.59 0.68
CA LEU A 139 -7.08 -20.19 0.57
C LEU A 139 -8.21 -19.13 0.65
N LYS A 140 -9.47 -19.57 0.61
CA LYS A 140 -10.65 -18.70 0.72
C LYS A 140 -10.98 -18.29 2.16
N SER A 141 -10.38 -18.89 3.20
CA SER A 141 -10.84 -18.70 4.57
C SER A 141 -9.92 -17.90 5.51
N ASN A 142 -8.59 -17.84 5.33
CA ASN A 142 -7.67 -17.31 6.36
C ASN A 142 -6.63 -16.26 5.89
N LEU A 143 -6.86 -15.55 4.78
CA LEU A 143 -6.07 -14.36 4.46
C LEU A 143 -6.60 -13.18 5.26
N GLY A 144 -5.78 -12.63 6.16
CA GLY A 144 -6.21 -11.54 7.04
C GLY A 144 -6.61 -10.27 6.29
N TYR A 145 -7.57 -9.53 6.84
CA TYR A 145 -8.19 -8.38 6.17
C TYR A 145 -7.19 -7.33 5.68
N SER A 146 -6.08 -7.15 6.41
CA SER A 146 -5.02 -6.19 6.05
C SER A 146 -4.34 -6.50 4.71
N TYR A 147 -4.25 -7.77 4.32
CA TYR A 147 -3.72 -8.17 3.02
C TYR A 147 -4.64 -7.71 1.88
N TYR A 148 -5.96 -7.88 2.04
CA TYR A 148 -6.94 -7.41 1.06
C TYR A 148 -6.96 -5.89 0.93
N LEU A 149 -6.79 -5.16 2.05
CA LEU A 149 -6.61 -3.71 2.02
C LEU A 149 -5.37 -3.31 1.23
N CYS A 150 -4.25 -4.03 1.40
CA CYS A 150 -3.02 -3.78 0.65
C CYS A 150 -3.20 -4.05 -0.86
N CYS A 151 -3.87 -5.14 -1.23
CA CYS A 151 -4.25 -5.43 -2.62
C CYS A 151 -5.16 -4.34 -3.21
N GLY A 152 -6.13 -3.84 -2.43
CA GLY A 152 -6.96 -2.71 -2.81
C GLY A 152 -6.13 -1.45 -3.07
N ALA A 153 -5.20 -1.13 -2.16
CA ALA A 153 -4.29 0.00 -2.32
C ALA A 153 -3.44 -0.12 -3.59
N PHE A 154 -2.93 -1.31 -3.89
CA PHE A 154 -2.19 -1.60 -5.12
C PHE A 154 -3.05 -1.35 -6.37
N MET A 155 -4.29 -1.85 -6.40
CA MET A 155 -5.20 -1.64 -7.54
C MET A 155 -5.53 -0.15 -7.72
N CYS A 156 -5.80 0.58 -6.63
CA CYS A 156 -6.01 2.03 -6.69
C CYS A 156 -4.76 2.75 -7.24
N SER A 157 -3.57 2.36 -6.79
CA SER A 157 -2.30 2.94 -7.27
C SER A 157 -2.04 2.64 -8.75
N ALA A 158 -2.39 1.44 -9.23
CA ALA A 158 -2.32 1.10 -10.65
C ALA A 158 -3.29 1.94 -11.50
N CYS A 159 -4.53 2.13 -11.05
CA CYS A 159 -5.49 3.02 -11.70
C CYS A 159 -5.01 4.49 -11.70
N ALA A 160 -4.34 4.93 -10.62
CA ALA A 160 -3.74 6.25 -10.56
C ALA A 160 -2.65 6.44 -11.64
N ILE A 161 -1.81 5.45 -11.90
CA ILE A 161 -0.80 5.53 -12.98
C ILE A 161 -1.48 5.75 -14.34
N LEU A 162 -2.56 5.03 -14.62
CA LEU A 162 -3.33 5.19 -15.87
C LEU A 162 -3.96 6.59 -15.97
N ALA A 163 -4.53 7.10 -14.88
CA ALA A 163 -5.07 8.45 -14.84
C ALA A 163 -3.97 9.52 -15.03
N ALA A 164 -2.79 9.31 -14.43
CA ALA A 164 -1.65 10.20 -14.58
C ALA A 164 -1.12 10.22 -16.02
N SER A 165 -0.96 9.05 -16.65
CA SER A 165 -0.48 8.97 -18.03
C SER A 165 -1.43 9.64 -19.01
N LEU A 166 -2.75 9.43 -18.86
CA LEU A 166 -3.77 10.13 -19.64
C LEU A 166 -3.71 11.65 -19.43
N THR A 167 -3.54 12.10 -18.18
CA THR A 167 -3.41 13.53 -17.84
C THR A 167 -2.20 14.16 -18.55
N VAL A 168 -1.06 13.46 -18.60
CA VAL A 168 0.14 13.93 -19.30
C VAL A 168 -0.07 13.96 -20.82
N CYS A 169 -0.73 12.94 -21.40
CA CYS A 169 -1.03 12.91 -22.83
C CYS A 169 -1.93 14.09 -23.25
N PHE A 170 -3.00 14.36 -22.50
CA PHE A 170 -3.89 15.50 -22.78
C PHE A 170 -3.23 16.86 -22.53
N ALA A 171 -2.30 16.94 -21.58
CA ALA A 171 -1.53 18.16 -21.37
C ALA A 171 -0.60 18.48 -22.55
N ASN A 172 -0.11 17.46 -23.27
CA ASN A 172 0.81 17.63 -24.39
C ASN A 172 0.11 17.94 -25.73
N GLN A 173 -1.14 17.49 -25.93
CA GLN A 173 -1.91 17.76 -27.16
C GLN A 173 -2.48 19.19 -27.25
N ASN A 174 -2.57 19.90 -26.12
CA ASN A 174 -3.10 21.27 -26.06
C ASN A 174 -1.98 22.33 -25.97
N LEU A 175 -0.79 21.97 -26.45
CA LEU A 175 0.43 22.79 -26.48
C LEU A 175 0.81 23.00 -27.95
#